data_AF-A0A7Y0AFZ5-F1
#
_entry.id   AF-A0A7Y0AFZ5-F1
#
_cell.length_a   1.000
_cell.length_b   1.000
_cell.length_c   1.000
_cell.angle_alpha   90.00
_cell.angle_beta   90.00
_cell.angle_gamma   90.00
#
_symmetry.space_group_name_H-M   'P 1'
#
loop_
_entity.id
_entity.type
_entity.pdbx_description
1 polymer ?
#
loop_
_entity_poly.entity_id
_entity_poly.type
_entity_poly.pdbx_seq_one_letter_code
_entity_poly.pdbx_strand_id
1 'polypeptide(L)'
;MKRFLLAFLSLVALGGTAQAQAPATGFERLPSGTEYQLFRRAPGGGYQRRPLVVPTDSAYSTRQGKFLMAHVAYLTGRDSVLQSSRQQLKNQPVPVPLQPVQRKGGPEEAMSLLLPGDSAVFRFGADSLFKGRPVPAELKRGGNALVMHVTAVGLVTQAQAMAAMQQIQQQARAEQERQAKAHAATQLPKDNAAIQAYLQEYKLASVAKKTPGGTWYVITKHGTGPLPTAGETVRVKYRGTVLATGKEFDSSDKHGGTPFDFKLGAGQVIPGWDQGIAALPKGSKATLLIPSSLAYGERGAGADIPADAPLRFDVELLNTTRPAASSPASKGKPAVKKASPAAKKK
;
A
#
# COMPACT_ATOMS: atom_id res chain seq x y z
N MET A 1 -11.45 -10.04 3.67
CA MET A 1 -10.95 -10.84 2.53
C MET A 1 -11.13 -10.07 1.22
N LYS A 2 -10.27 -9.09 0.93
CA LYS A 2 -10.27 -8.28 -0.32
C LYS A 2 -8.83 -7.86 -0.68
N ARG A 3 -7.88 -8.77 -0.50
CA ARG A 3 -6.46 -8.56 -0.79
C ARG A 3 -6.00 -9.75 -1.59
N PHE A 4 -6.03 -9.64 -2.92
CA PHE A 4 -5.28 -10.43 -3.90
C PHE A 4 -5.96 -10.21 -5.25
N LEU A 5 -5.58 -9.15 -5.99
CA LEU A 5 -5.60 -9.13 -7.46
C LEU A 5 -4.98 -7.84 -8.02
N LEU A 6 -3.77 -7.48 -7.57
CA LEU A 6 -3.00 -6.40 -8.21
C LEU A 6 -2.03 -6.91 -9.29
N ALA A 7 -2.18 -8.15 -9.75
CA ALA A 7 -1.25 -8.78 -10.67
C ALA A 7 -2.00 -9.52 -11.79
N PHE A 8 -2.54 -8.79 -12.76
CA PHE A 8 -2.91 -9.34 -14.06
C PHE A 8 -2.66 -8.29 -15.14
N LEU A 9 -1.40 -7.96 -15.33
CA LEU A 9 -0.95 -7.21 -16.51
C LEU A 9 0.39 -7.76 -16.99
N SER A 10 0.43 -9.08 -17.18
CA SER A 10 1.48 -9.80 -17.93
C SER A 10 1.18 -11.28 -17.87
N LEU A 11 0.79 -11.90 -18.98
CA LEU A 11 0.75 -13.37 -19.02
C LEU A 11 0.96 -13.95 -20.43
N VAL A 12 2.14 -14.53 -20.56
CA VAL A 12 2.72 -15.19 -21.74
C VAL A 12 1.96 -16.48 -22.12
N ALA A 13 1.88 -16.61 -23.45
CA ALA A 13 1.55 -17.69 -24.39
C ALA A 13 1.57 -19.18 -23.95
N LEU A 14 0.65 -19.96 -24.53
CA LEU A 14 0.98 -20.99 -25.55
C LEU A 14 -0.30 -21.50 -26.27
N GLY A 15 -0.13 -21.87 -27.54
CA GLY A 15 -1.17 -21.84 -28.57
C GLY A 15 -2.09 -23.04 -28.71
N GLY A 16 -3.03 -22.90 -29.64
CA GLY A 16 -3.81 -23.98 -30.27
C GLY A 16 -5.27 -23.58 -30.47
N THR A 17 -5.74 -23.84 -31.67
CA THR A 17 -6.99 -23.40 -32.33
C THR A 17 -8.25 -23.97 -31.68
N ALA A 18 -9.26 -23.12 -31.48
CA ALA A 18 -10.59 -23.49 -30.96
C ALA A 18 -11.64 -23.48 -32.08
N GLN A 19 -12.54 -24.48 -32.06
CA GLN A 19 -13.62 -24.73 -33.01
C GLN A 19 -14.81 -23.76 -32.78
N ALA A 20 -15.49 -23.33 -33.85
CA ALA A 20 -16.41 -22.19 -33.85
C ALA A 20 -17.89 -22.55 -33.55
N GLN A 21 -18.46 -22.03 -32.46
CA GLN A 21 -19.92 -21.96 -32.20
C GLN A 21 -20.53 -20.65 -32.73
N ALA A 22 -21.79 -20.64 -33.21
CA ALA A 22 -22.44 -19.43 -33.73
C ALA A 22 -22.59 -18.32 -32.66
N PRO A 23 -22.49 -17.02 -33.03
CA PRO A 23 -22.54 -15.94 -32.06
C PRO A 23 -23.93 -15.75 -31.43
N ALA A 24 -23.95 -15.27 -30.18
CA ALA A 24 -25.19 -14.90 -29.51
C ALA A 24 -25.94 -13.76 -30.24
N THR A 25 -27.27 -13.73 -30.17
CA THR A 25 -28.13 -12.77 -30.88
C THR A 25 -27.67 -11.32 -30.66
N GLY A 26 -27.36 -10.61 -31.76
CA GLY A 26 -26.91 -9.23 -31.74
C GLY A 26 -25.40 -9.02 -31.58
N PHE A 27 -24.60 -10.07 -31.36
CA PHE A 27 -23.13 -9.99 -31.34
C PHE A 27 -22.54 -10.32 -32.71
N GLU A 28 -21.46 -9.63 -33.08
CA GLU A 28 -20.58 -10.01 -34.19
C GLU A 28 -19.40 -10.81 -33.65
N ARG A 29 -18.74 -11.60 -34.50
CA ARG A 29 -17.62 -12.46 -34.10
C ARG A 29 -16.37 -12.21 -34.92
N LEU A 30 -15.24 -12.00 -34.25
CA LEU A 30 -13.93 -11.91 -34.87
C LEU A 30 -13.39 -13.30 -35.25
N PRO A 31 -12.46 -13.39 -36.22
CA PRO A 31 -11.75 -14.64 -36.53
C PRO A 31 -11.02 -15.25 -35.32
N SER A 32 -10.67 -14.41 -34.34
CA SER A 32 -10.06 -14.84 -33.07
C SER A 32 -11.02 -15.51 -32.09
N GLY A 33 -12.32 -15.54 -32.42
CA GLY A 33 -13.37 -16.12 -31.61
C GLY A 33 -14.03 -15.16 -30.63
N THR A 34 -13.49 -13.95 -30.45
CA THR A 34 -14.08 -12.88 -29.62
C THR A 34 -15.40 -12.41 -30.22
N GLU A 35 -16.43 -12.37 -29.39
CA GLU A 35 -17.71 -11.76 -29.75
C GLU A 35 -17.74 -10.30 -29.29
N TYR A 36 -18.37 -9.43 -30.07
CA TYR A 36 -18.46 -8.02 -29.71
C TYR A 36 -19.77 -7.35 -30.14
N GLN A 37 -20.09 -6.28 -29.45
CA GLN A 37 -21.03 -5.25 -29.85
C GLN A 37 -20.34 -3.90 -29.67
N LEU A 38 -20.32 -3.09 -30.73
CA LEU A 38 -19.69 -1.78 -30.72
C LEU A 38 -20.75 -0.70 -30.94
N PHE A 39 -20.65 0.34 -30.13
CA PHE A 39 -21.55 1.46 -30.12
C PHE A 39 -20.76 2.76 -30.12
N ARG A 40 -21.37 3.83 -30.62
CA ARG A 40 -20.85 5.18 -30.49
C ARG A 40 -21.95 6.10 -29.99
N ARG A 41 -21.59 7.04 -29.12
CA ARG A 41 -22.53 8.04 -28.65
C ARG A 41 -22.88 9.00 -29.79
N ALA A 42 -24.17 9.15 -30.11
CA ALA A 42 -24.61 10.07 -31.15
C ALA A 42 -24.56 11.52 -30.63
N PRO A 43 -24.35 12.53 -31.51
CA PRO A 43 -24.32 13.95 -31.13
C PRO A 43 -25.56 14.44 -30.37
N GLY A 44 -26.73 13.84 -30.65
CA GLY A 44 -28.01 14.14 -29.98
C GLY A 44 -28.29 13.33 -28.71
N GLY A 45 -27.33 12.55 -28.21
CA GLY A 45 -27.54 11.58 -27.14
C GLY A 45 -27.96 10.19 -27.65
N GLY A 46 -27.87 9.17 -26.79
CA GLY A 46 -28.07 7.77 -27.17
C GLY A 46 -26.84 7.10 -27.79
N TYR A 47 -26.91 5.78 -27.94
CA TYR A 47 -25.85 4.95 -28.50
C TYR A 47 -26.33 4.29 -29.79
N GLN A 48 -25.57 4.44 -30.87
CA GLN A 48 -25.84 3.81 -32.16
C GLN A 48 -24.83 2.69 -32.41
N ARG A 49 -25.30 1.55 -32.92
CA ARG A 49 -24.42 0.43 -33.28
C ARG A 49 -23.49 0.88 -34.41
N ARG A 50 -22.21 0.60 -34.25
CA ARG A 50 -21.16 0.92 -35.22
C ARG A 50 -20.51 -0.39 -35.69
N PRO A 51 -20.44 -0.67 -36.99
CA PRO A 51 -19.71 -1.84 -37.48
C PRO A 51 -18.21 -1.65 -37.21
N LEU A 52 -17.53 -2.75 -36.88
CA LEU A 52 -16.09 -2.74 -36.76
C LEU A 52 -15.48 -2.71 -38.17
N VAL A 53 -14.89 -1.58 -38.54
CA VAL A 53 -14.06 -1.52 -39.75
C VAL A 53 -12.73 -2.20 -39.40
N VAL A 54 -12.46 -3.33 -40.06
CA VAL A 54 -11.24 -4.13 -39.92
C VAL A 54 -10.03 -3.19 -39.89
N PRO A 55 -9.07 -3.36 -38.96
CA PRO A 55 -7.95 -2.44 -38.81
C PRO A 55 -6.94 -2.58 -39.96
N THR A 56 -7.30 -2.11 -41.15
CA THR A 56 -6.38 -1.72 -42.23
C THR A 56 -6.14 -0.21 -42.25
N ASP A 57 -6.75 0.52 -41.31
CA ASP A 57 -6.74 1.98 -41.22
C ASP A 57 -5.49 2.53 -40.50
N SER A 58 -4.87 3.55 -41.10
CA SER A 58 -3.77 4.35 -40.52
C SER A 58 -4.06 4.88 -39.11
N ALA A 59 -5.35 5.03 -38.79
CA ALA A 59 -5.80 5.43 -37.46
C ALA A 59 -5.39 4.42 -36.37
N TYR A 60 -5.09 3.16 -36.68
CA TYR A 60 -4.64 2.16 -35.69
C TYR A 60 -3.12 2.17 -35.47
N SER A 61 -2.31 2.35 -36.52
CA SER A 61 -0.84 2.37 -36.38
C SER A 61 -0.36 3.57 -35.58
N THR A 62 -1.04 4.72 -35.69
CA THR A 62 -0.70 5.98 -35.01
C THR A 62 -1.06 6.05 -33.51
N ARG A 63 -1.71 5.00 -32.98
CA ARG A 63 -2.08 4.88 -31.56
C ARG A 63 -1.16 3.97 -30.76
N GLN A 64 -0.36 3.16 -31.43
CA GLN A 64 0.59 2.29 -30.75
C GLN A 64 1.55 3.14 -29.91
N GLY A 65 1.79 2.73 -28.66
CA GLY A 65 2.60 3.48 -27.71
C GLY A 65 1.89 4.64 -26.99
N LYS A 66 0.60 4.90 -27.31
CA LYS A 66 -0.27 5.82 -26.56
C LYS A 66 -1.16 5.06 -25.58
N PHE A 67 -1.96 5.79 -24.82
CA PHE A 67 -2.91 5.22 -23.87
C PHE A 67 -4.34 5.63 -24.23
N LEU A 68 -5.27 4.68 -24.11
CA LEU A 68 -6.70 4.93 -24.18
C LEU A 68 -7.23 5.10 -22.76
N MET A 69 -7.73 6.30 -22.44
CA MET A 69 -8.52 6.51 -21.23
C MET A 69 -9.86 5.81 -21.39
N ALA A 70 -10.19 4.89 -20.49
CA ALA A 70 -11.42 4.12 -20.59
C ALA A 70 -12.03 3.80 -19.23
N HIS A 71 -13.35 3.65 -19.20
CA HIS A 71 -14.01 2.91 -18.13
C HIS A 71 -14.12 1.46 -18.54
N VAL A 72 -13.70 0.55 -17.66
CA VAL A 72 -13.69 -0.88 -17.93
C VAL A 72 -14.42 -1.59 -16.80
N ALA A 73 -15.36 -2.46 -17.16
CA ALA A 73 -15.98 -3.38 -16.22
C ALA A 73 -15.91 -4.80 -16.78
N TYR A 74 -15.59 -5.74 -15.90
CA TYR A 74 -15.56 -7.16 -16.17
C TYR A 74 -16.73 -7.83 -15.45
N LEU A 75 -17.45 -8.67 -16.17
CA LEU A 75 -18.62 -9.39 -15.71
C LEU A 75 -18.49 -10.87 -16.09
N THR A 76 -19.25 -11.73 -15.43
CA THR A 76 -19.43 -13.12 -15.86
C THR A 76 -20.38 -13.18 -17.06
N GLY A 77 -20.45 -14.33 -17.73
CA GLY A 77 -21.44 -14.59 -18.79
C GLY A 77 -22.91 -14.57 -18.32
N ARG A 78 -23.15 -14.50 -17.01
CA ARG A 78 -24.46 -14.28 -16.38
C ARG A 78 -24.57 -12.89 -15.74
N ASP A 79 -23.83 -11.92 -16.28
CA ASP A 79 -23.86 -10.50 -15.93
C ASP A 79 -23.53 -10.15 -14.48
N SER A 80 -22.91 -11.07 -13.73
CA SER A 80 -22.42 -10.76 -12.39
C SER A 80 -21.14 -9.94 -12.50
N VAL A 81 -21.13 -8.73 -11.94
CA VAL A 81 -19.97 -7.84 -11.98
C VAL A 81 -18.82 -8.44 -11.15
N LEU A 82 -17.69 -8.68 -11.82
CA LEU A 82 -16.44 -9.11 -11.18
C LEU A 82 -15.61 -7.89 -10.75
N GLN A 83 -15.53 -6.89 -11.62
CA GLN A 83 -14.75 -5.67 -11.39
C GLN A 83 -15.32 -4.51 -12.19
N SER A 84 -15.24 -3.29 -11.65
CA SER A 84 -15.65 -2.07 -12.35
C SER A 84 -14.74 -0.91 -11.97
N SER A 85 -14.05 -0.32 -12.96
CA SER A 85 -13.19 0.83 -12.72
C SER A 85 -13.99 2.05 -12.23
N ARG A 86 -15.26 2.18 -12.64
CA ARG A 86 -16.15 3.24 -12.16
C ARG A 86 -16.41 3.13 -10.66
N GLN A 87 -16.62 1.92 -10.15
CA GLN A 87 -16.83 1.70 -8.72
C GLN A 87 -15.54 1.88 -7.93
N GLN A 88 -14.41 1.41 -8.46
CA GLN A 88 -13.12 1.47 -7.78
C GLN A 88 -12.52 2.88 -7.74
N LEU A 89 -12.69 3.66 -8.80
CA LEU A 89 -12.03 4.96 -8.98
C LEU A 89 -13.01 6.12 -8.97
N LYS A 90 -14.15 5.99 -8.27
CA LYS A 90 -15.17 7.05 -8.13
C LYS A 90 -15.52 7.69 -9.48
N ASN A 91 -15.80 6.83 -10.47
CA ASN A 91 -16.16 7.19 -11.83
C ASN A 91 -15.06 7.90 -12.65
N GLN A 92 -13.77 7.73 -12.31
CA GLN A 92 -12.64 8.18 -13.14
C GLN A 92 -12.23 7.10 -14.16
N PRO A 93 -11.80 7.49 -15.38
CA PRO A 93 -11.29 6.56 -16.37
C PRO A 93 -9.86 6.10 -16.03
N VAL A 94 -9.52 4.87 -16.43
CA VAL A 94 -8.17 4.33 -16.32
C VAL A 94 -7.39 4.48 -17.63
N PRO A 95 -6.08 4.79 -17.58
CA PRO A 95 -5.24 4.73 -18.76
C PRO A 95 -4.95 3.27 -19.13
N VAL A 96 -5.32 2.88 -20.35
CA VAL A 96 -5.06 1.54 -20.90
C VAL A 96 -4.00 1.64 -21.98
N PRO A 97 -2.84 0.98 -21.83
CA PRO A 97 -1.78 1.06 -22.82
C PRO A 97 -2.23 0.39 -24.13
N LEU A 98 -2.04 1.08 -25.25
CA LEU A 98 -2.28 0.53 -26.59
C LEU A 98 -0.96 -0.03 -27.12
N GLN A 99 -0.67 -1.28 -26.75
CA GLN A 99 0.51 -2.01 -27.19
C GLN A 99 0.20 -2.86 -28.43
N PRO A 100 1.23 -3.29 -29.19
CA PRO A 100 1.05 -4.28 -30.24
C PRO A 100 0.38 -5.54 -29.68
N VAL A 101 -0.71 -5.98 -30.31
CA VAL A 101 -1.47 -7.16 -29.89
C VAL A 101 -0.65 -8.41 -30.17
N GLN A 102 -0.08 -9.00 -29.12
CA GLN A 102 0.71 -10.23 -29.23
C GLN A 102 -0.18 -11.48 -29.33
N ARG A 103 -1.35 -11.46 -28.67
CA ARG A 103 -2.31 -12.57 -28.66
C ARG A 103 -3.71 -12.07 -29.03
N LYS A 104 -4.27 -12.66 -30.09
CA LYS A 104 -5.67 -12.46 -30.48
C LYS A 104 -6.61 -13.28 -29.61
N GLY A 105 -7.87 -12.86 -29.50
CA GLY A 105 -8.94 -13.57 -28.80
C GLY A 105 -9.09 -13.18 -27.33
N GLY A 106 -8.54 -12.03 -26.92
CA GLY A 106 -8.54 -11.57 -25.54
C GLY A 106 -8.79 -10.07 -25.36
N PRO A 107 -8.82 -9.59 -24.11
CA PRO A 107 -9.07 -8.18 -23.80
C PRO A 107 -8.12 -7.21 -24.50
N GLU A 108 -6.86 -7.57 -24.71
CA GLU A 108 -5.88 -6.71 -25.40
C GLU A 108 -6.28 -6.42 -26.85
N GLU A 109 -6.69 -7.46 -27.60
CA GLU A 109 -7.23 -7.29 -28.95
C GLU A 109 -8.49 -6.41 -28.91
N ALA A 110 -9.43 -6.70 -28.00
CA ALA A 110 -10.64 -5.92 -27.85
C ALA A 110 -10.39 -4.43 -27.56
N MET A 111 -9.46 -4.11 -26.68
CA MET A 111 -9.11 -2.71 -26.37
C MET A 111 -8.43 -2.02 -27.56
N SER A 112 -7.63 -2.76 -28.34
CA SER A 112 -6.98 -2.22 -29.53
C SER A 112 -7.99 -1.79 -30.61
N LEU A 113 -9.19 -2.40 -30.64
CA LEU A 113 -10.26 -2.15 -31.61
C LEU A 113 -11.07 -0.87 -31.33
N LEU A 114 -10.89 -0.26 -30.15
CA LEU A 114 -11.70 0.88 -29.71
C LEU A 114 -11.12 2.22 -30.16
N LEU A 115 -12.01 3.11 -30.62
CA LEU A 115 -11.73 4.52 -30.81
C LEU A 115 -12.22 5.34 -29.62
N PRO A 116 -11.64 6.54 -29.37
CA PRO A 116 -12.25 7.52 -28.48
C PRO A 116 -13.74 7.74 -28.77
N GLY A 117 -14.57 7.73 -27.72
CA GLY A 117 -16.03 7.89 -27.81
C GLY A 117 -16.80 6.59 -28.08
N ASP A 118 -16.12 5.48 -28.33
CA ASP A 118 -16.77 4.18 -28.49
C ASP A 118 -17.18 3.60 -27.13
N SER A 119 -18.31 2.91 -27.11
CA SER A 119 -18.71 1.99 -26.05
C SER A 119 -18.84 0.59 -26.63
N ALA A 120 -18.34 -0.42 -25.95
CA ALA A 120 -18.37 -1.78 -26.45
C ALA A 120 -18.65 -2.81 -25.36
N VAL A 121 -19.25 -3.91 -25.78
CA VAL A 121 -19.39 -5.13 -25.00
C VAL A 121 -18.63 -6.23 -25.74
N PHE A 122 -17.64 -6.81 -25.09
CA PHE A 122 -16.90 -7.96 -25.62
C PHE A 122 -17.19 -9.20 -24.79
N ARG A 123 -17.27 -10.36 -25.43
CA ARG A 123 -17.39 -11.65 -24.74
C ARG A 123 -16.26 -12.57 -25.16
N PHE A 124 -15.69 -13.22 -24.16
CA PHE A 124 -14.58 -14.16 -24.30
C PHE A 124 -14.97 -15.49 -23.66
N GLY A 125 -14.83 -16.60 -24.37
CA GLY A 125 -14.98 -17.93 -23.79
C GLY A 125 -13.89 -18.17 -22.75
N ALA A 126 -14.27 -18.54 -21.52
CA ALA A 126 -13.31 -18.65 -20.42
C ALA A 126 -12.26 -19.74 -20.65
N ASP A 127 -12.62 -20.87 -21.28
CA ASP A 127 -11.67 -21.94 -21.59
C ASP A 127 -10.58 -21.49 -22.58
N SER A 128 -10.94 -20.67 -23.56
CA SER A 128 -9.98 -20.11 -24.51
C SER A 128 -9.08 -19.07 -23.84
N LEU A 129 -9.66 -18.19 -23.02
CA LEU A 129 -8.93 -17.14 -22.34
C LEU A 129 -7.90 -17.71 -21.36
N PHE A 130 -8.28 -18.74 -20.59
CA PHE A 130 -7.47 -19.39 -19.57
C PHE A 130 -6.80 -20.68 -20.05
N LYS A 131 -6.64 -20.88 -21.36
CA LYS A 131 -6.00 -22.09 -21.91
C LYS A 131 -4.67 -22.40 -21.20
N GLY A 132 -4.52 -23.63 -20.71
CA GLY A 132 -3.34 -24.08 -19.97
C GLY A 132 -3.29 -23.63 -18.50
N ARG A 133 -4.37 -23.04 -17.98
CA ARG A 133 -4.49 -22.55 -16.60
C ARG A 133 -5.88 -22.89 -16.05
N PRO A 134 -6.04 -23.04 -14.73
CA PRO A 134 -7.36 -23.24 -14.16
C PRO A 134 -8.23 -21.99 -14.38
N VAL A 135 -9.40 -22.18 -14.99
CA VAL A 135 -10.42 -21.13 -15.09
C VAL A 135 -10.93 -20.79 -13.67
N PRO A 136 -10.99 -19.51 -13.28
CA PRO A 136 -11.55 -19.07 -12.01
C PRO A 136 -12.94 -19.64 -11.74
N ALA A 137 -13.21 -20.05 -10.51
CA ALA A 137 -14.47 -20.70 -10.15
C ALA A 137 -15.68 -19.79 -10.36
N GLU A 138 -15.50 -18.48 -10.18
CA GLU A 138 -16.49 -17.43 -10.42
C GLU A 138 -16.92 -17.40 -11.89
N LEU A 139 -15.97 -17.56 -12.83
CA LEU A 139 -16.25 -17.61 -14.26
C LEU A 139 -16.90 -18.93 -14.67
N LYS A 140 -16.41 -20.07 -14.15
CA LYS A 140 -17.02 -21.39 -14.41
C LYS A 140 -18.50 -21.41 -14.02
N ARG A 141 -18.82 -20.99 -12.79
CA ARG A 141 -20.21 -20.94 -12.30
C ARG A 141 -21.03 -19.83 -12.97
N GLY A 142 -20.37 -18.76 -13.40
CA GLY A 142 -20.96 -17.58 -14.02
C GLY A 142 -21.23 -17.68 -15.52
N GLY A 143 -21.39 -18.88 -16.08
CA GLY A 143 -21.69 -19.05 -17.51
C GLY A 143 -20.47 -19.22 -18.41
N ASN A 144 -19.30 -19.55 -17.82
CA ASN A 144 -18.06 -19.92 -18.52
C ASN A 144 -17.60 -18.92 -19.59
N ALA A 145 -17.89 -17.64 -19.37
CA ALA A 145 -17.48 -16.55 -20.22
C ALA A 145 -17.09 -15.33 -19.39
N LEU A 146 -16.14 -14.56 -19.89
CA LEU A 146 -15.81 -13.23 -19.40
C LEU A 146 -16.47 -12.21 -20.33
N VAL A 147 -17.24 -11.29 -19.77
CA VAL A 147 -17.85 -10.16 -20.48
C VAL A 147 -17.12 -8.90 -20.07
N MET A 148 -16.72 -8.07 -21.03
CA MET A 148 -16.02 -6.82 -20.79
C MET A 148 -16.83 -5.65 -21.38
N HIS A 149 -17.26 -4.75 -20.51
CA HIS A 149 -17.88 -3.49 -20.90
C HIS A 149 -16.82 -2.40 -20.89
N VAL A 150 -16.73 -1.66 -22.00
CA VAL A 150 -15.76 -0.57 -22.14
C VAL A 150 -16.47 0.69 -22.61
N THR A 151 -16.10 1.83 -22.02
CA THR A 151 -16.39 3.16 -22.55
C THR A 151 -15.05 3.87 -22.78
N ALA A 152 -14.65 4.02 -24.04
CA ALA A 152 -13.45 4.72 -24.44
C ALA A 152 -13.69 6.23 -24.39
N VAL A 153 -12.90 6.93 -23.59
CA VAL A 153 -13.04 8.38 -23.35
C VAL A 153 -12.17 9.18 -24.31
N GLY A 154 -10.88 8.85 -24.38
CA GLY A 154 -9.91 9.66 -25.14
C GLY A 154 -8.55 9.01 -25.25
N LEU A 155 -7.76 9.45 -26.23
CA LEU A 155 -6.36 9.05 -26.37
C LEU A 155 -5.47 10.07 -25.68
N VAL A 156 -4.49 9.59 -24.92
CA VAL A 156 -3.51 10.41 -24.22
C VAL A 156 -2.10 9.91 -24.50
N THR A 157 -1.13 10.80 -24.36
CA THR A 157 0.31 10.46 -24.43
C THR A 157 0.73 9.63 -23.23
N GLN A 158 1.90 9.00 -23.31
CA GLN A 158 2.50 8.29 -22.17
C GLN A 158 2.70 9.22 -20.95
N ALA A 159 3.15 10.46 -21.17
CA ALA A 159 3.34 11.43 -20.08
C ALA A 159 2.01 11.76 -19.36
N GLN A 160 0.94 11.98 -20.11
CA GLN A 160 -0.39 12.24 -19.56
C GLN A 160 -0.96 11.01 -18.83
N ALA A 161 -0.76 9.81 -19.37
CA ALA A 161 -1.17 8.57 -18.71
C ALA A 161 -0.44 8.37 -17.38
N MET A 162 0.87 8.59 -17.34
CA MET A 162 1.67 8.53 -16.13
C MET A 162 1.20 9.54 -15.08
N ALA A 163 0.89 10.78 -15.49
CA ALA A 163 0.34 11.80 -14.61
C ALA A 163 -1.04 11.37 -14.04
N ALA A 164 -1.91 10.78 -14.87
CA ALA A 164 -3.20 10.25 -14.41
C ALA A 164 -3.02 9.09 -13.41
N MET A 165 -2.08 8.16 -13.65
CA MET A 165 -1.78 7.08 -12.72
C MET A 165 -1.23 7.60 -11.39
N GLN A 166 -0.35 8.61 -11.42
CA GLN A 166 0.16 9.25 -10.22
C GLN A 166 -0.96 9.90 -9.41
N GLN A 167 -1.89 10.61 -10.06
CA GLN A 167 -3.06 11.19 -9.42
C GLN A 167 -3.97 10.13 -8.78
N ILE A 168 -4.27 9.04 -9.51
CA ILE A 168 -5.06 7.92 -8.98
C ILE A 168 -4.37 7.31 -7.74
N GLN A 169 -3.05 7.10 -7.79
CA GLN A 169 -2.29 6.57 -6.67
C GLN A 169 -2.28 7.53 -5.46
N GLN A 170 -2.13 8.84 -5.69
CA GLN A 170 -2.18 9.85 -4.63
C GLN A 170 -3.55 9.89 -3.96
N GLN A 171 -4.64 9.87 -4.74
CA GLN A 171 -6.00 9.82 -4.21
C GLN A 171 -6.27 8.52 -3.43
N ALA A 172 -5.79 7.38 -3.94
CA ALA A 172 -5.90 6.11 -3.23
C ALA A 172 -5.14 6.14 -1.89
N ARG A 173 -3.94 6.72 -1.84
CA ARG A 173 -3.19 6.92 -0.59
C ARG A 173 -3.92 7.85 0.37
N ALA A 174 -4.44 8.97 -0.11
CA ALA A 174 -5.18 9.92 0.72
C ALA A 174 -6.48 9.32 1.29
N GLU A 175 -7.21 8.52 0.50
CA GLU A 175 -8.40 7.81 0.97
C GLU A 175 -8.02 6.73 2.00
N GLN A 176 -6.96 5.95 1.75
CA GLN A 176 -6.45 4.98 2.73
C GLN A 176 -6.04 5.65 4.04
N GLU A 177 -5.36 6.79 3.98
CA GLU A 177 -4.99 7.56 5.16
C GLU A 177 -6.23 8.09 5.89
N ARG A 178 -7.22 8.61 5.16
CA ARG A 178 -8.50 9.06 5.73
C ARG A 178 -9.22 7.92 6.44
N GLN A 179 -9.30 6.75 5.81
CA GLN A 179 -9.92 5.56 6.40
C GLN A 179 -9.16 5.09 7.64
N ALA A 180 -7.82 5.04 7.58
CA ALA A 180 -6.99 4.70 8.72
C ALA A 180 -7.18 5.69 9.89
N LYS A 181 -7.26 7.00 9.62
CA LYS A 181 -7.55 8.02 10.63
C LYS A 181 -8.95 7.88 11.21
N ALA A 182 -9.95 7.61 10.38
CA ALA A 182 -11.33 7.40 10.84
C ALA A 182 -11.41 6.16 11.73
N HIS A 183 -10.81 5.05 11.32
CA HIS A 183 -10.73 3.82 12.11
C HIS A 183 -10.01 4.07 13.44
N ALA A 184 -8.84 4.71 13.42
CA ALA A 184 -8.10 5.08 14.62
C ALA A 184 -8.92 5.94 15.57
N ALA A 185 -9.71 6.89 15.06
CA ALA A 185 -10.60 7.72 15.89
C ALA A 185 -11.72 6.89 16.55
N THR A 186 -12.26 5.89 15.86
CA THR A 186 -13.28 4.99 16.45
C THR A 186 -12.68 3.97 17.43
N GLN A 187 -11.42 3.58 17.23
CA GLN A 187 -10.76 2.55 18.02
C GLN A 187 -10.12 3.12 19.29
N LEU A 188 -9.61 4.36 19.24
CA LEU A 188 -8.91 4.99 20.36
C LEU A 188 -9.71 5.02 21.68
N PRO A 189 -11.03 5.28 21.72
CA PRO A 189 -11.82 5.17 22.95
C PRO A 189 -11.85 3.76 23.54
N LYS A 190 -11.94 2.72 22.69
CA LYS A 190 -11.93 1.31 23.13
C LYS A 190 -10.57 0.92 23.70
N ASP A 191 -9.50 1.33 23.02
CA ASP A 191 -8.14 1.09 23.49
C ASP A 191 -7.88 1.80 24.82
N ASN A 192 -8.31 3.06 24.95
CA ASN A 192 -8.21 3.80 26.21
C ASN A 192 -8.99 3.12 27.34
N ALA A 193 -10.19 2.60 27.07
CA ALA A 193 -10.97 1.88 28.07
C ALA A 193 -10.27 0.58 28.52
N ALA A 194 -9.69 -0.18 27.58
CA ALA A 194 -8.92 -1.38 27.89
C ALA A 194 -7.66 -1.06 28.73
N ILE A 195 -6.94 0.01 28.35
CA ILE A 195 -5.77 0.49 29.10
C ILE A 195 -6.18 0.97 30.50
N GLN A 196 -7.28 1.70 30.64
CA GLN A 196 -7.78 2.14 31.93
C GLN A 196 -8.19 0.97 32.82
N ALA A 197 -8.88 -0.03 32.27
CA ALA A 197 -9.23 -1.25 32.98
C ALA A 197 -7.97 -1.96 33.53
N TYR A 198 -6.94 -2.10 32.68
CA TYR A 198 -5.64 -2.62 33.11
C TYR A 198 -5.02 -1.78 34.24
N LEU A 199 -5.00 -0.45 34.10
CA LEU A 199 -4.45 0.42 35.14
C LEU A 199 -5.19 0.30 36.47
N GLN A 200 -6.50 0.06 36.46
CA GLN A 200 -7.30 -0.15 37.67
C GLN A 200 -7.02 -1.53 38.29
N GLU A 201 -7.06 -2.59 37.48
CA GLU A 201 -6.79 -3.97 37.91
C GLU A 201 -5.44 -4.09 38.62
N TYR A 202 -4.41 -3.46 38.06
CA TYR A 202 -3.05 -3.48 38.60
C TYR A 202 -2.74 -2.33 39.56
N LYS A 203 -3.74 -1.53 39.95
CA LYS A 203 -3.62 -0.41 40.90
C LYS A 203 -2.56 0.64 40.50
N LEU A 204 -2.41 0.88 39.20
CA LEU A 204 -1.46 1.82 38.61
C LEU A 204 -2.08 3.17 38.26
N ALA A 205 -3.41 3.31 38.37
CA ALA A 205 -4.14 4.50 37.92
C ALA A 205 -3.66 5.83 38.54
N SER A 206 -3.22 5.83 39.79
CA SER A 206 -2.75 7.03 40.50
C SER A 206 -1.37 7.53 40.05
N VAL A 207 -0.55 6.64 39.50
CA VAL A 207 0.83 6.93 39.05
C VAL A 207 0.96 6.99 37.53
N ALA A 208 -0.07 6.55 36.81
CA ALA A 208 -0.11 6.59 35.35
C ALA A 208 -0.25 8.03 34.85
N LYS A 209 0.56 8.35 33.85
CA LYS A 209 0.51 9.62 33.12
C LYS A 209 0.25 9.35 31.65
N LYS A 210 -0.27 10.36 30.95
CA LYS A 210 -0.57 10.29 29.51
C LYS A 210 0.20 11.37 28.78
N THR A 211 0.86 10.99 27.69
CA THR A 211 1.51 11.93 26.77
C THR A 211 0.44 12.67 25.94
N PRO A 212 0.76 13.85 25.37
CA PRO A 212 -0.19 14.58 24.52
C PRO A 212 -0.69 13.76 23.32
N GLY A 213 0.15 12.88 22.76
CA GLY A 213 -0.23 12.03 21.64
C GLY A 213 -1.03 10.78 22.03
N GLY A 214 -1.11 10.46 23.32
CA GLY A 214 -2.06 9.47 23.85
C GLY A 214 -1.45 8.19 24.42
N THR A 215 -0.13 8.00 24.34
CA THR A 215 0.56 6.92 25.05
C THR A 215 0.49 7.14 26.56
N TRP A 216 0.14 6.09 27.29
CA TRP A 216 0.19 6.07 28.75
C TRP A 216 1.54 5.52 29.21
N TYR A 217 2.03 6.01 30.33
CA TYR A 217 3.26 5.52 30.93
C TYR A 217 3.19 5.53 32.45
N VAL A 218 3.88 4.58 33.06
CA VAL A 218 4.05 4.43 34.51
C VAL A 218 5.54 4.26 34.78
N ILE A 219 6.16 5.21 35.45
CA ILE A 219 7.58 5.09 35.84
C ILE A 219 7.66 4.14 37.04
N THR A 220 8.30 2.98 36.85
CA THR A 220 8.49 1.97 37.90
C THR A 220 9.79 2.18 38.66
N LYS A 221 10.79 2.80 38.02
CA LYS A 221 12.02 3.29 38.67
C LYS A 221 12.42 4.62 38.03
N HIS A 222 12.53 5.66 38.83
CA HIS A 222 12.91 6.98 38.33
C HIS A 222 14.42 7.05 38.04
N GLY A 223 14.77 7.53 36.85
CA GLY A 223 16.15 7.85 36.47
C GLY A 223 16.57 9.23 36.97
N THR A 224 17.87 9.49 37.01
CA THR A 224 18.43 10.78 37.47
C THR A 224 18.96 11.65 36.33
N GLY A 225 18.97 11.13 35.10
CA GLY A 225 19.45 11.87 33.93
C GLY A 225 18.39 12.80 33.31
N PRO A 226 18.78 13.62 32.34
CA PRO A 226 17.85 14.52 31.65
C PRO A 226 16.82 13.74 30.82
N LEU A 227 15.71 14.41 30.49
CA LEU A 227 14.77 13.92 29.47
C LEU A 227 15.45 13.93 28.10
N PRO A 228 15.32 12.86 27.30
CA PRO A 228 15.85 12.85 25.95
C PRO A 228 15.07 13.80 25.04
N THR A 229 15.76 14.38 24.07
CA THR A 229 15.16 15.30 23.09
C THR A 229 15.15 14.70 21.69
N ALA A 230 14.23 15.17 20.84
CA ALA A 230 14.11 14.69 19.47
C ALA A 230 15.44 14.84 18.71
N GLY A 231 15.84 13.80 17.98
CA GLY A 231 17.09 13.73 17.26
C GLY A 231 18.25 13.09 18.02
N GLU A 232 18.14 12.89 19.34
CA GLU A 232 19.11 12.10 20.11
C GLU A 232 18.95 10.60 19.83
N THR A 233 20.05 9.86 19.89
CA THR A 233 20.02 8.39 19.86
C THR A 233 19.80 7.88 21.27
N VAL A 234 18.74 7.10 21.47
CA VAL A 234 18.41 6.48 22.75
C VAL A 234 18.67 4.99 22.70
N ARG A 235 19.11 4.44 23.84
CA ARG A 235 19.40 3.02 24.03
C ARG A 235 18.44 2.44 25.05
N VAL A 236 17.62 1.47 24.63
CA VAL A 236 16.50 0.96 25.44
C VAL A 236 16.55 -0.56 25.51
N LYS A 237 16.45 -1.12 26.72
CA LYS A 237 16.03 -2.52 26.89
C LYS A 237 14.52 -2.59 26.99
N TYR A 238 13.90 -3.58 26.38
CA TYR A 238 12.45 -3.67 26.35
C TYR A 238 11.92 -5.10 26.38
N ARG A 239 10.64 -5.22 26.76
CA ARG A 239 9.80 -6.39 26.58
C ARG A 239 8.41 -5.95 26.16
N GLY A 240 7.97 -6.37 24.98
CA GLY A 240 6.67 -6.04 24.38
C GLY A 240 5.68 -7.19 24.49
N THR A 241 4.49 -6.91 25.02
CA THR A 241 3.38 -7.86 25.13
C THR A 241 2.08 -7.28 24.58
N VAL A 242 1.21 -8.15 24.08
CA VAL A 242 -0.18 -7.78 23.74
C VAL A 242 -0.93 -7.55 25.05
N LEU A 243 -1.54 -6.37 25.23
CA LEU A 243 -2.12 -5.97 26.52
C LEU A 243 -3.19 -6.96 27.01
N ALA A 244 -4.08 -7.37 26.10
CA ALA A 244 -5.23 -8.21 26.42
C ALA A 244 -4.86 -9.65 26.81
N THR A 245 -3.78 -10.20 26.25
CA THR A 245 -3.40 -11.61 26.44
C THR A 245 -2.15 -11.78 27.30
N GLY A 246 -1.37 -10.72 27.50
CA GLY A 246 -0.05 -10.79 28.10
C GLY A 246 1.00 -11.51 27.25
N LYS A 247 0.65 -11.98 26.04
CA LYS A 247 1.55 -12.73 25.16
C LYS A 247 2.70 -11.83 24.72
N GLU A 248 3.93 -12.26 24.98
CA GLU A 248 5.13 -11.58 24.52
C GLU A 248 5.36 -11.81 23.03
N PHE A 249 5.41 -10.72 22.26
CA PHE A 249 5.75 -10.78 20.84
C PHE A 249 7.25 -10.52 20.62
N ASP A 250 7.88 -9.63 21.40
CA ASP A 250 9.28 -9.27 21.21
C ASP A 250 9.95 -8.76 22.49
N SER A 251 11.26 -8.92 22.62
CA SER A 251 12.04 -8.44 23.77
C SER A 251 13.54 -8.39 23.46
N SER A 252 14.28 -7.51 24.14
CA SER A 252 15.75 -7.47 24.03
C SER A 252 16.40 -8.81 24.39
N ASP A 253 15.81 -9.58 25.31
CA ASP A 253 16.33 -10.87 25.74
C ASP A 253 16.24 -11.94 24.64
N LYS A 254 15.18 -11.91 23.81
CA LYS A 254 15.10 -12.73 22.58
C LYS A 254 16.22 -12.40 21.57
N HIS A 255 16.82 -11.21 21.68
CA HIS A 255 17.96 -10.75 20.87
C HIS A 255 19.27 -10.75 21.67
N GLY A 256 19.47 -11.77 22.52
CA GLY A 256 20.70 -11.97 23.29
C GLY A 256 20.93 -10.93 24.40
N GLY A 257 19.88 -10.25 24.84
CA GLY A 257 19.94 -9.19 25.85
C GLY A 257 20.49 -7.86 25.31
N THR A 258 20.63 -7.73 24.00
CA THR A 258 21.17 -6.54 23.34
C THR A 258 20.16 -5.39 23.40
N PRO A 259 20.53 -4.22 23.96
CA PRO A 259 19.67 -3.05 23.91
C PRO A 259 19.39 -2.58 22.48
N PHE A 260 18.21 -2.02 22.26
CA PHE A 260 17.81 -1.46 20.98
C PHE A 260 18.13 0.04 20.92
N ASP A 261 18.84 0.45 19.88
CA ASP A 261 19.22 1.83 19.63
C ASP A 261 18.36 2.43 18.51
N PHE A 262 17.76 3.58 18.75
CA PHE A 262 17.03 4.32 17.70
C PHE A 262 17.15 5.83 17.90
N LYS A 263 16.88 6.58 16.84
CA LYS A 263 16.84 8.05 16.88
C LYS A 263 15.46 8.51 17.30
N LEU A 264 15.37 9.17 18.46
CA LEU A 264 14.12 9.61 19.05
C LEU A 264 13.44 10.65 18.16
N GLY A 265 12.15 10.44 17.87
CA GLY A 265 11.32 11.36 17.07
C GLY A 265 11.61 11.31 15.57
N ALA A 266 12.40 10.35 15.09
CA ALA A 266 12.67 10.16 13.66
C ALA A 266 11.66 9.23 12.98
N GLY A 267 10.66 8.71 13.70
CA GLY A 267 9.68 7.76 13.15
C GLY A 267 10.29 6.40 12.80
N GLN A 268 11.42 6.03 13.43
CA GLN A 268 12.06 4.71 13.27
C GLN A 268 11.35 3.61 14.05
N VAL A 269 10.53 3.99 15.04
CA VAL A 269 9.74 3.11 15.89
C VAL A 269 8.27 3.52 15.83
N ILE A 270 7.38 2.72 16.43
CA ILE A 270 5.97 3.07 16.52
C ILE A 270 5.78 4.42 17.24
N PRO A 271 4.79 5.25 16.84
CA PRO A 271 4.58 6.59 17.42
C PRO A 271 4.48 6.58 18.95
N GLY A 272 3.90 5.53 19.53
CA GLY A 272 3.76 5.43 20.96
C GLY A 272 5.08 5.27 21.72
N TRP A 273 6.10 4.67 21.09
CA TRP A 273 7.46 4.58 21.64
C TRP A 273 8.16 5.93 21.61
N ASP A 274 8.09 6.65 20.48
CA ASP A 274 8.68 7.99 20.36
C ASP A 274 8.12 8.93 21.44
N GLN A 275 6.80 8.87 21.69
CA GLN A 275 6.15 9.67 22.74
C GLN A 275 6.50 9.17 24.15
N GLY A 276 6.44 7.87 24.38
CA GLY A 276 6.63 7.26 25.70
C GLY A 276 8.05 7.42 26.21
N ILE A 277 9.06 7.14 25.38
CA ILE A 277 10.48 7.25 25.76
C ILE A 277 10.90 8.70 25.96
N ALA A 278 10.36 9.65 25.17
CA ALA A 278 10.59 11.07 25.37
C ALA A 278 10.13 11.59 26.74
N ALA A 279 9.18 10.91 27.39
CA ALA A 279 8.67 11.27 28.72
C ALA A 279 9.48 10.67 29.88
N LEU A 280 10.51 9.86 29.60
CA LEU A 280 11.28 9.15 30.62
C LEU A 280 12.65 9.81 30.83
N PRO A 281 13.00 10.21 32.07
CA PRO A 281 14.36 10.60 32.40
C PRO A 281 15.34 9.47 32.08
N LYS A 282 16.54 9.79 31.57
CA LYS A 282 17.59 8.78 31.37
C LYS A 282 17.84 7.98 32.67
N GLY A 283 17.93 6.66 32.53
CA GLY A 283 18.09 5.70 33.62
C GLY A 283 16.75 5.19 34.19
N SER A 284 15.61 5.65 33.68
CA SER A 284 14.31 5.21 34.17
C SER A 284 13.94 3.81 33.67
N LYS A 285 13.20 3.07 34.50
CA LYS A 285 12.38 1.94 34.08
C LYS A 285 10.91 2.35 34.09
N ALA A 286 10.16 1.93 33.09
CA ALA A 286 8.76 2.28 32.98
C ALA A 286 7.96 1.20 32.25
N THR A 287 6.65 1.20 32.48
CA THR A 287 5.69 0.49 31.64
C THR A 287 4.99 1.50 30.73
N LEU A 288 5.06 1.30 29.43
CA LEU A 288 4.31 2.04 28.42
C LEU A 288 3.07 1.23 28.02
N LEU A 289 1.89 1.86 28.01
CA LEU A 289 0.65 1.28 27.49
C LEU A 289 0.22 2.10 26.29
N ILE A 290 0.25 1.46 25.12
CA ILE A 290 0.17 2.12 23.82
C ILE A 290 -1.12 1.70 23.13
N PRO A 291 -2.06 2.64 22.87
CA PRO A 291 -3.22 2.39 22.01
C PRO A 291 -2.80 1.85 20.64
N SER A 292 -3.64 1.00 20.04
CA SER A 292 -3.34 0.33 18.77
C SER A 292 -3.04 1.32 17.64
N SER A 293 -3.71 2.47 17.61
CA SER A 293 -3.47 3.54 16.61
C SER A 293 -2.10 4.22 16.72
N LEU A 294 -1.45 4.14 17.89
CA LEU A 294 -0.06 4.58 18.10
C LEU A 294 0.94 3.41 18.02
N ALA A 295 0.45 2.22 17.67
CA ALA A 295 1.20 0.98 17.46
C ALA A 295 1.00 0.47 16.02
N TYR A 296 0.38 -0.71 15.84
CA TYR A 296 0.23 -1.38 14.54
C TYR A 296 -1.19 -1.27 13.92
N GLY A 297 -2.13 -0.62 14.61
CA GLY A 297 -3.49 -0.30 14.15
C GLY A 297 -4.28 -1.50 13.60
N GLU A 298 -5.16 -1.23 12.64
CA GLU A 298 -6.05 -2.22 12.01
C GLU A 298 -5.30 -3.37 11.31
N ARG A 299 -4.02 -3.18 11.00
CA ARG A 299 -3.23 -4.19 10.27
C ARG A 299 -2.63 -5.23 11.20
N GLY A 300 -2.38 -4.89 12.46
CA GLY A 300 -1.53 -5.70 13.34
C GLY A 300 -0.13 -5.87 12.76
N ALA A 301 0.62 -6.86 13.29
CA ALA A 301 1.94 -7.20 12.77
C ALA A 301 2.26 -8.69 12.94
N GLY A 302 2.67 -9.31 11.83
CA GLY A 302 3.00 -10.73 11.79
C GLY A 302 1.85 -11.62 12.27
N ALA A 303 2.20 -12.73 12.92
CA ALA A 303 1.24 -13.63 13.56
C ALA A 303 1.02 -13.30 15.06
N ASP A 304 1.85 -12.43 15.63
CA ASP A 304 1.91 -12.23 17.09
C ASP A 304 1.13 -11.01 17.58
N ILE A 305 0.93 -10.00 16.73
CA ILE A 305 0.20 -8.78 17.08
C ILE A 305 -1.11 -8.74 16.28
N PRO A 306 -2.27 -8.97 16.93
CA PRO A 306 -3.57 -8.85 16.28
C PRO A 306 -3.86 -7.43 15.80
N ALA A 307 -4.83 -7.30 14.90
CA ALA A 307 -5.41 -6.02 14.54
C ALA A 307 -5.99 -5.32 15.78
N ASP A 308 -5.84 -3.99 15.84
CA ASP A 308 -6.43 -3.14 16.87
C ASP A 308 -6.04 -3.53 18.31
N ALA A 309 -4.87 -4.14 18.48
CA ALA A 309 -4.37 -4.55 19.79
C ALA A 309 -3.62 -3.40 20.50
N PRO A 310 -4.07 -2.95 21.68
CA PRO A 310 -3.23 -2.15 22.57
C PRO A 310 -2.03 -2.99 23.03
N LEU A 311 -0.87 -2.35 23.16
CA LEU A 311 0.37 -3.00 23.53
C LEU A 311 0.86 -2.50 24.88
N ARG A 312 1.54 -3.38 25.61
CA ARG A 312 2.32 -3.05 26.79
C ARG A 312 3.80 -3.22 26.47
N PHE A 313 4.61 -2.27 26.89
CA PHE A 313 6.06 -2.39 26.87
C PHE A 313 6.63 -2.10 28.24
N ASP A 314 7.39 -3.03 28.80
CA ASP A 314 8.27 -2.72 29.92
C ASP A 314 9.62 -2.29 29.35
N VAL A 315 10.07 -1.08 29.67
CA VAL A 315 11.24 -0.45 29.09
C VAL A 315 12.23 0.03 30.15
N GLU A 316 13.50 0.03 29.81
CA GLU A 316 14.59 0.63 30.58
C GLU A 316 15.44 1.51 29.66
N LEU A 317 15.40 2.82 29.89
CA LEU A 317 16.17 3.81 29.13
C LEU A 317 17.59 3.87 29.69
N LEU A 318 18.52 3.17 29.05
CA LEU A 318 19.90 3.03 29.53
C LEU A 318 20.75 4.27 29.23
N ASN A 319 20.66 4.78 28.01
CA ASN A 319 21.51 5.89 27.59
C ASN A 319 20.84 6.78 26.55
N THR A 320 21.31 8.02 26.47
CA THR A 320 20.91 9.03 25.50
C THR A 320 22.21 9.66 24.99
N THR A 321 22.39 9.69 23.67
CA THR A 321 23.57 10.27 23.02
C THR A 321 23.09 11.34 22.07
N ARG A 322 23.51 12.58 22.33
CA ARG A 322 23.28 13.67 21.39
C ARG A 322 24.19 13.46 20.18
N PRO A 323 23.70 13.62 18.94
CA PRO A 323 24.61 13.72 17.80
C PRO A 323 25.63 14.82 18.13
N ALA A 324 26.92 14.52 18.01
CA ALA A 324 27.97 15.50 18.25
C ALA A 324 27.66 16.74 17.42
N ALA A 325 27.29 17.84 18.09
CA ALA A 325 27.27 19.13 17.43
C ALA A 325 28.67 19.30 16.85
N SER A 326 28.76 19.51 15.54
CA SER A 326 30.01 19.92 14.88
C SER A 326 30.55 21.13 15.64
N SER A 327 31.52 20.89 16.53
CA SER A 327 32.15 21.93 17.31
C SER A 327 32.87 22.86 16.33
N PRO A 328 32.69 24.19 16.40
CA PRO A 328 33.39 25.10 15.52
C PRO A 328 34.89 24.97 15.80
N ALA A 329 35.67 24.81 14.72
CA ALA A 329 37.10 24.63 14.73
C ALA A 329 37.81 25.41 15.85
N SER A 330 38.40 24.66 16.78
CA SER A 330 39.48 25.14 17.64
C SER A 330 40.59 25.65 16.72
N LYS A 331 40.67 26.97 16.57
CA LYS A 331 41.81 27.63 15.91
C LYS A 331 43.06 27.22 16.66
N GLY A 332 43.89 26.43 16.00
CA GLY A 332 45.16 25.95 16.52
C GLY A 332 46.03 27.11 17.02
N LYS A 333 46.48 26.98 18.26
CA LYS A 333 47.61 27.73 18.80
C LYS A 333 48.88 27.22 18.07
N PRO A 334 49.77 28.07 17.54
CA PRO A 334 50.91 27.59 16.75
C PRO A 334 51.87 26.77 17.60
N ALA A 335 52.24 25.59 17.11
CA ALA A 335 53.24 24.73 17.71
C ALA A 335 54.63 25.39 17.60
N VAL A 336 55.29 25.53 18.75
CA VAL A 336 56.69 25.95 18.87
C VAL A 336 57.58 24.86 18.25
N LYS A 337 58.34 25.22 17.20
CA LYS A 337 59.39 24.37 16.63
C LYS A 337 60.53 24.21 17.64
N LYS A 338 60.78 22.99 18.11
CA LYS A 338 62.04 22.59 18.74
C LYS A 338 62.89 21.85 17.70
N ALA A 339 64.05 22.40 17.39
CA ALA A 339 65.05 21.79 16.52
C ALA A 339 65.72 20.61 17.22
N SER A 340 65.90 19.50 16.50
CA SER A 340 66.80 18.40 16.89
C SER A 340 68.09 18.47 16.07
N PRO A 341 69.26 18.20 16.67
CA PRO A 341 70.53 18.15 15.97
C PRO A 341 70.78 16.73 15.43
N ALA A 342 71.29 16.61 14.20
CA ALA A 342 71.83 15.37 13.66
C ALA A 342 73.32 15.54 13.35
N ALA A 343 74.08 14.52 13.76
CA ALA A 343 75.52 14.48 13.88
C ALA A 343 76.25 14.22 12.55
N LYS A 344 77.52 14.65 12.53
CA LYS A 344 78.59 14.30 11.57
C LYS A 344 78.70 12.79 11.32
N LYS A 345 79.03 12.40 10.08
CA LYS A 345 80.27 11.64 9.77
C LYS A 345 80.54 11.49 8.27
N LYS A 346 81.80 11.81 7.94
CA LYS A 346 82.66 11.43 6.81
C LYS A 346 82.25 11.81 5.39
#